data_AF-A0A1V5C4Y4-F1
#
_entry.id   AF-A0A1V5C4Y4-F1
#
_cell.length_a   1.000
_cell.length_b   1.000
_cell.length_c   1.000
_cell.angle_alpha   90.00
_cell.angle_beta   90.00
_cell.angle_gamma   90.00
#
_symmetry.space_group_name_H-M   'P 1'
#
loop_
_entity.id
_entity.type
_entity.pdbx_description
1 polymer ?
#
loop_
_entity_poly.entity_id
_entity_poly.type
_entity_poly.pdbx_seq_one_letter_code
_entity_poly.pdbx_strand_id
1 'polypeptide(L)'
;MEINYMLYGEEIEKNKARIEQGEPVEIEIMNQSDKIWQRGKVLMLRESVEGAHPATLLGPQGEPYEKGKFFIKVIEMLPSDDD
;
A
#
# COMPACT_ATOMS: atom_id res chain seq x y z
N MET A 1 14.22 4.25 -10.39
CA MET A 1 14.17 3.10 -9.46
C MET A 1 12.70 2.79 -9.26
N GLU A 2 12.30 1.55 -9.54
CA GLU A 2 10.92 1.10 -9.40
C GLU A 2 10.70 0.73 -7.93
N ILE A 3 10.29 1.71 -7.11
CA ILE A 3 9.86 1.42 -5.74
C ILE A 3 8.55 0.67 -5.86
N ASN A 4 8.60 -0.63 -5.58
CA ASN A 4 7.45 -1.50 -5.55
C ASN A 4 7.01 -1.63 -4.09
N TYR A 5 5.76 -1.28 -3.80
CA TYR A 5 5.19 -1.54 -2.48
C TYR A 5 4.35 -2.81 -2.52
N MET A 6 4.41 -3.60 -1.46
CA MET A 6 3.48 -4.71 -1.27
C MET A 6 2.53 -4.42 -0.14
N LEU A 7 1.30 -4.88 -0.25
CA LEU A 7 0.31 -4.72 0.80
C LEU A 7 -0.72 -5.84 0.70
N TYR A 8 -1.37 -6.15 1.81
CA TYR A 8 -2.38 -7.20 1.85
C TYR A 8 -3.68 -6.72 1.20
N GLY A 9 -4.22 -7.51 0.28
CA GLY A 9 -5.51 -7.25 -0.37
C GLY A 9 -6.66 -7.15 0.65
N GLU A 10 -6.57 -7.88 1.75
CA GLU A 10 -7.55 -7.81 2.85
C GLU A 10 -7.63 -6.39 3.45
N GLU A 11 -6.51 -5.68 3.57
CA GLU A 11 -6.47 -4.31 4.08
C GLU A 11 -7.15 -3.33 3.11
N ILE A 12 -7.09 -3.60 1.80
CA ILE A 12 -7.89 -2.87 0.79
C ILE A 12 -9.37 -3.15 1.00
N GLU A 13 -9.77 -4.41 1.15
CA GLU A 13 -11.18 -4.76 1.29
C GLU A 13 -11.79 -4.11 2.53
N LYS A 14 -11.05 -4.10 3.66
CA LYS A 14 -11.44 -3.40 4.90
C LYS A 14 -11.61 -1.89 4.71
N ASN A 15 -10.76 -1.29 3.88
CA ASN A 15 -10.73 0.16 3.67
C ASN A 15 -11.38 0.61 2.34
N LYS A 16 -12.07 -0.30 1.63
CA LYS A 16 -12.54 -0.10 0.26
C LYS A 16 -13.36 1.18 0.10
N ALA A 17 -14.30 1.43 1.02
CA ALA A 17 -15.15 2.62 0.98
C ALA A 17 -14.34 3.93 1.03
N ARG A 18 -13.29 3.98 1.86
CA ARG A 18 -12.42 5.15 2.01
C ARG A 18 -11.51 5.34 0.79
N ILE A 19 -10.97 4.23 0.28
CA ILE A 19 -10.17 4.21 -0.95
C ILE A 19 -10.98 4.70 -2.14
N GLU A 20 -12.23 4.25 -2.30
CA GLU A 20 -13.11 4.69 -3.39
C GLU A 20 -13.53 6.16 -3.27
N GLN A 21 -13.51 6.73 -2.06
CA GLN A 21 -13.73 8.15 -1.81
C GLN A 21 -12.45 9.00 -1.99
N GLY A 22 -11.31 8.38 -2.30
CA GLY A 22 -10.03 9.09 -2.41
C GLY A 22 -9.50 9.59 -1.06
N GLU A 23 -9.91 8.95 0.03
CA GLU A 23 -9.39 9.26 1.36
C GLU A 23 -8.09 8.50 1.63
N PRO A 24 -7.12 9.12 2.31
CA PRO A 24 -5.94 8.43 2.78
C PRO A 24 -6.30 7.44 3.89
N VAL A 25 -5.75 6.23 3.80
CA VAL A 25 -5.99 5.11 4.71
C VAL A 25 -4.70 4.67 5.38
N GLU A 26 -4.80 4.19 6.61
CA GLU A 26 -3.67 3.72 7.39
C GLU A 26 -3.59 2.21 7.26
N ILE A 27 -2.61 1.73 6.50
CA ILE A 27 -2.41 0.31 6.24
C ILE A 27 -0.93 -0.05 6.37
N GLU A 28 -0.66 -1.34 6.51
CA GLU A 28 0.70 -1.85 6.46
C GLU A 28 1.15 -2.01 5.00
N ILE A 29 2.31 -1.44 4.69
CA ILE A 29 2.96 -1.53 3.39
C ILE A 29 4.38 -2.07 3.57
N MET A 30 4.78 -2.98 2.69
CA MET A 30 6.15 -3.45 2.61
C MET A 30 6.88 -2.65 1.55
N ASN A 31 7.94 -1.94 1.95
CA ASN A 31 8.88 -1.39 0.98
C ASN A 31 9.76 -2.53 0.45
N GLN A 32 9.71 -2.83 -0.85
CA GLN A 32 10.55 -3.88 -1.46
C GLN A 32 12.05 -3.60 -1.36
N SER A 33 12.46 -2.34 -1.24
CA SER A 33 13.87 -1.97 -1.10
C SER A 33 14.45 -2.44 0.23
N ASP A 34 13.71 -2.21 1.32
CA ASP A 34 14.16 -2.54 2.68
C ASP A 34 13.64 -3.92 3.13
N LYS A 35 12.61 -4.46 2.47
CA LYS A 35 11.86 -5.67 2.86
C LYS A 35 11.35 -5.61 4.28
N ILE A 36 10.96 -4.41 4.72
CA ILE A 36 10.39 -4.14 6.05
C ILE A 36 8.93 -3.76 5.86
N TRP A 37 8.07 -4.37 6.68
CA TRP A 37 6.68 -3.96 6.82
C TRP A 37 6.62 -2.71 7.71
N GLN A 38 6.02 -1.66 7.19
CA GLN A 38 5.88 -0.39 7.88
C GLN A 38 4.42 0.04 7.78
N ARG A 39 3.91 0.59 8.87
CA ARG A 39 2.57 1.18 8.83
C ARG A 39 2.68 2.57 8.22
N GLY A 40 1.81 2.88 7.27
CA GLY A 40 1.82 4.17 6.60
C GLY A 40 0.41 4.65 6.34
N LYS A 41 0.24 5.97 6.42
CA LYS A 41 -0.92 6.63 5.85
C LYS A 41 -0.67 6.80 4.36
N VAL A 42 -1.43 6.07 3.56
CA VAL A 42 -1.27 6.05 2.11
C VAL A 42 -2.57 6.42 1.41
N LEU A 43 -2.44 7.05 0.25
CA LEU A 43 -3.53 7.28 -0.67
C LEU A 43 -3.44 6.24 -1.79
N MET A 44 -4.50 5.44 -1.96
CA MET A 44 -4.61 4.47 -3.04
C MET A 44 -5.27 5.08 -4.27
N LEU A 45 -4.67 4.83 -5.43
CA LEU A 45 -5.07 5.41 -6.70
C LEU A 45 -5.12 4.31 -7.76
N ARG A 46 -6.01 4.47 -8.74
CA ARG A 46 -6.11 3.56 -9.91
C ARG A 46 -5.18 3.96 -11.05
N GLU A 47 -4.57 5.13 -10.95
CA GLU A 47 -3.69 5.71 -11.95
C GLU A 47 -2.38 6.18 -11.31
N SER A 48 -1.33 6.21 -12.11
CA SER A 48 -0.03 6.72 -11.70
C SER A 48 -0.07 8.25 -11.65
N VAL A 49 -0.04 8.83 -10.46
CA VAL A 49 0.13 10.27 -10.25
C VAL A 49 1.52 10.58 -9.72
N GLU A 50 1.89 11.86 -9.69
CA GLU A 50 3.18 12.30 -9.14
C GLU A 50 3.32 11.91 -7.65
N GLY A 51 4.42 11.20 -7.36
CA GLY A 51 4.72 10.63 -6.04
C GLY A 51 3.97 9.35 -5.71
N ALA A 52 3.16 8.81 -6.63
CA ALA A 52 2.56 7.50 -6.49
C ALA A 52 3.42 6.42 -7.15
N HIS A 53 3.44 5.26 -6.51
CA HIS A 53 4.26 4.12 -6.89
C HIS A 53 3.39 2.88 -7.09
N PRO A 54 3.72 2.01 -8.05
CA PRO A 54 2.96 0.80 -8.28
C PRO A 54 2.99 -0.10 -7.04
N ALA A 55 1.85 -0.71 -6.75
CA ALA A 55 1.69 -1.62 -5.64
C ALA A 55 1.32 -3.03 -6.11
N THR A 56 1.77 -4.01 -5.34
CA THR A 56 1.43 -5.42 -5.48
C THR A 56 0.54 -5.83 -4.32
N LEU A 57 -0.60 -6.42 -4.64
CA LEU A 57 -1.52 -6.97 -3.67
C LEU A 57 -1.15 -8.41 -3.34
N LEU A 58 -1.01 -8.66 -2.04
CA LEU A 58 -0.76 -9.97 -1.47
C LEU A 58 -2.06 -10.58 -0.99
N GLY A 59 -2.24 -11.88 -1.26
CA GLY A 59 -3.33 -12.67 -0.74
C GLY A 59 -3.12 -13.01 0.74
N PRO A 60 -4.07 -13.73 1.36
CA PRO A 60 -4.01 -14.08 2.77
C PRO A 60 -2.78 -14.93 3.14
N GLN A 61 -2.20 -15.67 2.19
CA GLN A 61 -0.98 -16.45 2.40
C GLN A 61 0.30 -15.70 2.02
N GLY A 62 0.23 -14.39 1.75
CA GLY A 62 1.37 -13.58 1.32
C GLY A 62 1.76 -13.78 -0.16
N GLU A 63 0.97 -14.54 -0.92
CA GLU A 63 1.20 -14.75 -2.35
C GLU A 63 0.72 -13.53 -3.17
N PRO A 64 1.52 -12.99 -4.11
CA PRO A 64 1.09 -11.89 -4.94
C PRO A 64 0.02 -12.36 -5.92
N TYR A 65 -1.20 -11.83 -5.84
CA TYR A 65 -2.29 -12.19 -6.74
C TYR A 65 -2.62 -11.10 -7.77
N GLU A 66 -2.24 -9.84 -7.50
CA GLU A 66 -2.50 -8.73 -8.41
C GLU A 66 -1.35 -7.71 -8.37
N LYS A 67 -0.71 -7.45 -9.52
CA LYS A 67 0.45 -6.53 -9.62
C LYS A 67 0.10 -5.31 -10.47
N GLY A 68 0.39 -4.12 -9.98
CA GLY A 68 0.38 -2.89 -10.79
C GLY A 68 -1.00 -2.33 -11.15
N LYS A 69 -2.09 -2.85 -10.56
CA LYS A 69 -3.44 -2.30 -10.74
C LYS A 69 -3.72 -1.09 -9.86
N PHE A 70 -3.04 -1.01 -8.72
CA PHE A 70 -3.13 0.10 -7.79
C PHE A 70 -1.79 0.79 -7.67
N PHE A 71 -1.85 2.10 -7.50
CA PHE A 71 -0.73 2.95 -7.17
C PHE A 71 -0.95 3.47 -5.77
N ILE A 72 0.10 3.45 -4.95
CA ILE A 72 0.06 4.04 -3.62
C ILE A 72 0.93 5.28 -3.58
N LYS A 73 0.37 6.33 -2.99
CA LYS A 73 1.11 7.53 -2.62
C LYS A 73 1.23 7.55 -1.11
N VAL A 74 2.44 7.37 -0.60
CA VAL A 74 2.70 7.46 0.83
C VAL A 74 2.58 8.91 1.24
N ILE A 75 1.63 9.21 2.12
CA ILE A 75 1.44 10.55 2.69
C ILE A 75 2.35 10.70 3.90
N GLU A 76 2.38 9.69 4.77
CA GLU A 76 3.18 9.67 5.98
C GLU A 76 3.51 8.22 6.36
N MET A 77 4.77 7.96 6.74
CA MET A 77 5.14 6.70 7.37
C MET A 77 4.93 6.84 8.87
N LEU A 78 4.12 5.96 9.44
CA LEU A 78 3.89 5.91 10.88
C LEU A 78 5.03 5.12 11.53
N PRO A 79 5.44 5.47 12.76
CA PRO A 79 6.39 4.66 13.50
C PRO A 79 5.81 3.25 13.68
N SER A 80 6.61 2.22 13.40
CA SER A 80 6.28 0.85 13.80
C SER A 80 6.33 0.82 15.33
N ASP A 81 5.23 0.43 15.97
CA ASP A 81 5.11 0.20 17.42
C ASP A 81 5.92 -1.07 17.77
N ASP A 82 7.25 -0.95 17.75
CA ASP A 82 8.20 -1.95 18.26
C ASP A 82 8.90 -1.27 19.46
N ASP A 83 8.27 -1.33 20.63
CA ASP A 83 8.85 -0.97 21.94
C ASP A 83 9.00 -2.25 22.80
#